data_AF-A0A4Y9RKT3-F1
#
_entry.id   AF-A0A4Y9RKT3-F1
#
_cell.length_a   1.000
_cell.length_b   1.000
_cell.length_c   1.000
_cell.angle_alpha   90.00
_cell.angle_beta   90.00
_cell.angle_gamma   90.00
#
_symmetry.space_group_name_H-M   'P 1'
#
loop_
_entity.id
_entity.type
_entity.pdbx_description
1 polymer ?
#
loop_
_entity_poly.entity_id
_entity_poly.type
_entity_poly.pdbx_seq_one_letter_code
_entity_poly.pdbx_strand_id
1 'polypeptide(L)'
;MLTINADVLAGTTVASQPVQWTPSPNHNGIIRPRYLVFHYTGCSAEVARDTFLAAGGNKPVSAHLLVDRDGTVTQFVRFNERAWHAGVSAWGDLTDLNTYSIGIEVVNDGYLLRDADGEFRCDNGKPFDGGGLTTVVEAVHKNRAIPYHFWESFTATQIEVCEELAALLGRTYQLQDVLGHDDIAPGRKEDPGPAFPLARMRAAAVGRDDVNLPQGQFTYVGVPWLNIRTGPGTNFGLADKPLSLHTRLAVNGTADGWLHVTTDMPRVTQGWVWGAYTQATPV
;
A
#
# COMPACT_ATOMS: atom_id res chain seq x y z
N MET A 1 0.67 -25.02 7.85
CA MET A 1 0.05 -24.29 6.72
C MET A 1 -0.80 -23.19 7.34
N LEU A 2 -0.66 -21.92 6.95
CA LEU A 2 -1.59 -20.87 7.36
C LEU A 2 -3.02 -21.33 6.99
N THR A 3 -3.93 -21.33 7.94
CA THR A 3 -5.33 -21.69 7.71
C THR A 3 -6.24 -20.68 8.37
N ILE A 4 -7.27 -20.27 7.66
CA ILE A 4 -8.36 -19.47 8.21
C ILE A 4 -9.42 -20.44 8.73
N ASN A 5 -9.82 -20.28 9.99
CA ASN A 5 -10.91 -21.02 10.58
C ASN A 5 -12.00 -20.05 11.04
N ALA A 6 -13.20 -20.18 10.45
CA ALA A 6 -14.34 -19.29 10.70
C ALA A 6 -13.97 -17.79 10.56
N ASP A 7 -13.21 -17.46 9.50
CA ASP A 7 -12.77 -16.09 9.19
C ASP A 7 -11.79 -15.49 10.21
N VAL A 8 -11.14 -16.34 11.00
CA VAL A 8 -10.11 -15.98 12.00
C VAL A 8 -8.81 -16.74 11.76
N LEU A 9 -7.68 -16.10 12.04
CA LEU A 9 -6.33 -16.67 12.07
C LEU A 9 -5.93 -17.18 13.47
N ALA A 10 -6.86 -17.20 14.43
CA ALA A 10 -6.59 -17.61 15.80
C ALA A 10 -5.94 -19.00 15.85
N GLY A 11 -4.81 -19.11 16.56
CA GLY A 11 -4.07 -20.37 16.68
C GLY A 11 -3.22 -20.75 15.46
N THR A 12 -3.04 -19.83 14.50
CA THR A 12 -2.10 -19.98 13.38
C THR A 12 -0.84 -19.13 13.57
N THR A 13 0.17 -19.39 12.76
CA THR A 13 1.39 -18.59 12.65
C THR A 13 1.55 -18.03 11.24
N VAL A 14 2.08 -16.81 11.13
CA VAL A 14 2.41 -16.13 9.87
C VAL A 14 3.86 -15.70 9.89
N ALA A 15 4.68 -16.11 8.93
CA ALA A 15 6.13 -15.93 8.96
C ALA A 15 6.75 -16.31 10.33
N SER A 16 6.27 -17.40 10.94
CA SER A 16 6.62 -17.86 12.30
C SER A 16 6.13 -17.00 13.47
N GLN A 17 5.36 -15.95 13.23
CA GLN A 17 4.75 -15.10 14.26
C GLN A 17 3.36 -15.61 14.65
N PRO A 18 3.05 -15.80 15.94
CA PRO A 18 1.72 -16.22 16.37
C PRO A 18 0.70 -15.10 16.13
N VAL A 19 -0.46 -15.45 15.60
CA VAL A 19 -1.56 -14.49 15.44
C VAL A 19 -2.38 -14.40 16.72
N GLN A 20 -2.47 -13.19 17.26
CA GLN A 20 -3.34 -12.89 18.40
C GLN A 20 -4.74 -12.56 17.91
N TRP A 21 -5.77 -13.08 18.57
CA TRP A 21 -7.16 -12.71 18.31
C TRP A 21 -7.67 -11.82 19.45
N THR A 22 -8.08 -10.60 19.12
CA THR A 22 -8.56 -9.60 20.09
C THR A 22 -9.74 -8.84 19.49
N PRO A 23 -10.98 -9.38 19.63
CA PRO A 23 -12.12 -8.87 18.88
C PRO A 23 -12.42 -7.41 19.21
N SER A 24 -12.49 -6.57 18.18
CA SER A 24 -12.92 -5.18 18.30
C SER A 24 -14.44 -5.09 18.37
N PRO A 25 -15.01 -4.17 19.18
CA PRO A 25 -16.44 -3.87 19.15
C PRO A 25 -16.85 -3.00 17.94
N ASN A 26 -15.87 -2.46 17.19
CA ASN A 26 -16.06 -1.48 16.14
C ASN A 26 -16.18 -2.16 14.77
N HIS A 27 -17.24 -2.94 14.57
CA HIS A 27 -17.51 -3.65 13.31
C HIS A 27 -19.03 -3.77 13.13
N ASN A 28 -19.49 -4.06 11.92
CA ASN A 28 -20.92 -4.31 11.70
C ASN A 28 -21.19 -5.12 10.43
N GLY A 29 -22.31 -5.83 10.38
CA GLY A 29 -22.77 -6.46 9.15
C GLY A 29 -21.82 -7.53 8.59
N ILE A 30 -22.29 -8.20 7.54
CA ILE A 30 -21.55 -9.25 6.85
C ILE A 30 -21.10 -8.74 5.50
N ILE A 31 -19.85 -9.01 5.15
CA ILE A 31 -19.25 -8.63 3.87
C ILE A 31 -18.82 -9.85 3.08
N ARG A 32 -18.65 -9.66 1.78
CA ARG A 32 -17.91 -10.57 0.90
C ARG A 32 -16.74 -9.77 0.33
N PRO A 33 -15.54 -9.92 0.91
CA PRO A 33 -14.39 -9.14 0.48
C PRO A 33 -14.10 -9.33 -1.01
N ARG A 34 -13.90 -8.22 -1.69
CA ARG A 34 -13.45 -8.17 -3.10
C ARG A 34 -12.04 -7.61 -3.20
N TYR A 35 -11.61 -6.81 -2.22
CA TYR A 35 -10.30 -6.15 -2.22
C TYR A 35 -9.58 -6.35 -0.89
N LEU A 36 -8.26 -6.22 -0.92
CA LEU A 36 -7.43 -6.02 0.26
C LEU A 36 -6.94 -4.58 0.28
N VAL A 37 -7.04 -3.88 1.41
CA VAL A 37 -6.58 -2.49 1.55
C VAL A 37 -5.50 -2.43 2.62
N PHE A 38 -4.34 -1.89 2.26
CA PHE A 38 -3.23 -1.63 3.18
C PHE A 38 -3.24 -0.19 3.68
N HIS A 39 -2.83 -0.04 4.93
CA HIS A 39 -2.75 1.19 5.69
C HIS A 39 -1.42 1.25 6.47
N TYR A 40 -1.03 2.45 6.88
CA TYR A 40 -0.12 2.64 7.99
C TYR A 40 -0.85 3.29 9.16
N THR A 41 -0.39 3.03 10.38
CA THR A 41 -1.07 3.47 11.61
C THR A 41 -0.86 4.94 11.97
N GLY A 42 0.31 5.52 11.66
CA GLY A 42 0.73 6.86 12.09
C GLY A 42 0.99 6.95 13.60
N CYS A 43 1.09 5.80 14.27
CA CYS A 43 1.26 5.68 15.72
C CYS A 43 1.83 4.30 16.10
N SER A 44 2.12 4.09 17.39
CA SER A 44 2.62 2.80 17.88
C SER A 44 1.56 1.70 17.86
N ALA A 45 1.99 0.45 17.97
CA ALA A 45 1.10 -0.72 18.03
C ALA A 45 0.14 -0.66 19.23
N GLU A 46 0.60 -0.18 20.39
CA GLU A 46 -0.25 0.04 21.58
C GLU A 46 -1.38 1.01 21.27
N VAL A 47 -1.05 2.17 20.71
CA VAL A 47 -2.04 3.21 20.40
C VAL A 47 -3.03 2.72 19.35
N ALA A 48 -2.57 2.02 18.32
CA ALA A 48 -3.43 1.43 17.30
C ALA A 48 -4.39 0.38 17.91
N ARG A 49 -3.88 -0.53 18.75
CA ARG A 49 -4.70 -1.53 19.46
C ARG A 49 -5.77 -0.88 20.32
N ASP A 50 -5.39 0.07 21.17
CA ASP A 50 -6.32 0.76 22.05
C ASP A 50 -7.41 1.50 21.25
N THR A 51 -7.02 2.11 20.13
CA THR A 51 -7.94 2.79 19.21
C THR A 51 -8.95 1.82 18.61
N PHE A 52 -8.51 0.63 18.17
CA PHE A 52 -9.43 -0.37 17.60
C PHE A 52 -10.36 -0.98 18.66
N LEU A 53 -9.97 -0.98 19.94
CA LEU A 53 -10.77 -1.54 21.04
C LEU A 53 -11.68 -0.51 21.73
N ALA A 54 -11.49 0.78 21.47
CA ALA A 54 -12.28 1.85 22.07
C ALA A 54 -13.74 1.84 21.54
N ALA A 55 -14.66 1.36 22.37
CA ALA A 55 -16.10 1.39 22.09
C ALA A 55 -16.70 2.80 22.26
N GLY A 56 -17.68 3.16 21.43
CA GLY A 56 -18.56 4.32 21.68
C GLY A 56 -17.94 5.72 21.51
N GLY A 57 -16.77 5.84 20.88
CA GLY A 57 -16.19 7.14 20.52
C GLY A 57 -16.98 7.88 19.44
N ASN A 58 -16.69 9.18 19.22
CA ASN A 58 -17.38 9.99 18.20
C ASN A 58 -17.08 9.57 16.75
N LYS A 59 -15.99 8.81 16.52
CA LYS A 59 -15.57 8.27 15.22
C LYS A 59 -14.83 6.95 15.43
N PRO A 60 -15.54 5.87 15.79
CA PRO A 60 -14.90 4.60 16.04
C PRO A 60 -14.30 4.05 14.74
N VAL A 61 -13.14 3.40 14.85
CA VAL A 61 -12.41 2.79 13.73
C VAL A 61 -11.90 1.41 14.13
N SER A 62 -11.62 0.58 13.13
CA SER A 62 -11.01 -0.73 13.29
C SER A 62 -10.40 -1.18 11.97
N ALA A 63 -9.48 -2.13 12.04
CA ALA A 63 -9.00 -2.91 10.90
C ALA A 63 -9.21 -4.39 11.16
N HIS A 64 -9.05 -5.22 10.13
CA HIS A 64 -9.11 -6.67 10.33
C HIS A 64 -7.83 -7.16 11.00
N LEU A 65 -6.68 -6.67 10.55
CA LEU A 65 -5.36 -7.04 11.05
C LEU A 65 -4.52 -5.80 11.38
N LEU A 66 -3.66 -5.94 12.39
CA LEU A 66 -2.54 -5.06 12.70
C LEU A 66 -1.24 -5.88 12.59
N VAL A 67 -0.23 -5.34 11.90
CA VAL A 67 1.11 -5.92 11.79
C VAL A 67 2.12 -4.98 12.44
N ASP A 68 2.74 -5.40 13.53
CA ASP A 68 3.76 -4.63 14.26
C ASP A 68 5.13 -4.65 13.54
N ARG A 69 6.05 -3.78 13.94
CA ARG A 69 7.40 -3.65 13.36
C ARG A 69 8.23 -4.93 13.47
N ASP A 70 7.99 -5.75 14.50
CA ASP A 70 8.63 -7.05 14.68
C ASP A 70 7.93 -8.21 13.94
N GLY A 71 6.83 -7.92 13.23
CA GLY A 71 6.02 -8.91 12.51
C GLY A 71 4.88 -9.52 13.34
N THR A 72 4.72 -9.15 14.61
CA THR A 72 3.58 -9.62 15.42
C THR A 72 2.26 -9.24 14.74
N VAL A 73 1.34 -10.20 14.64
CA VAL A 73 0.03 -9.99 14.02
C VAL A 73 -1.07 -10.07 15.07
N THR A 74 -1.92 -9.04 15.13
CA THR A 74 -3.18 -9.08 15.88
C THR A 74 -4.35 -8.96 14.93
N GLN A 75 -5.35 -9.83 15.07
CA GLN A 75 -6.61 -9.77 14.34
C GLN A 75 -7.73 -9.27 15.26
N PHE A 76 -8.53 -8.33 14.75
CA PHE A 76 -9.61 -7.67 15.51
C PHE A 76 -11.00 -7.95 14.95
N VAL A 77 -11.12 -8.15 13.65
CA VAL A 77 -12.42 -8.35 12.99
C VAL A 77 -12.32 -9.60 12.11
N ARG A 78 -13.40 -10.39 12.09
CA ARG A 78 -13.50 -11.54 11.18
C ARG A 78 -13.47 -11.06 9.75
N PHE A 79 -12.81 -11.78 8.85
CA PHE A 79 -12.71 -11.37 7.44
C PHE A 79 -14.04 -11.30 6.68
N ASN A 80 -15.12 -11.90 7.22
CA ASN A 80 -16.47 -11.81 6.67
C ASN A 80 -17.34 -10.75 7.34
N GLU A 81 -16.79 -9.90 8.21
CA GLU A 81 -17.49 -8.80 8.89
C GLU A 81 -16.89 -7.45 8.50
N ARG A 82 -17.71 -6.39 8.46
CA ARG A 82 -17.22 -5.06 8.04
C ARG A 82 -16.42 -4.41 9.16
N ALA A 83 -15.09 -4.31 9.01
CA ALA A 83 -14.27 -3.40 9.79
C ALA A 83 -14.45 -1.92 9.32
N TRP A 84 -14.02 -0.96 10.13
CA TRP A 84 -14.18 0.48 9.88
C TRP A 84 -12.82 1.16 9.63
N HIS A 85 -12.19 0.84 8.50
CA HIS A 85 -10.82 1.26 8.15
C HIS A 85 -10.78 2.28 6.99
N ALA A 86 -11.58 2.06 5.94
CA ALA A 86 -11.53 2.84 4.70
C ALA A 86 -12.24 4.20 4.79
N GLY A 87 -13.24 4.34 5.68
CA GLY A 87 -14.08 5.54 5.75
C GLY A 87 -14.70 5.95 4.40
N VAL A 88 -14.83 7.26 4.14
CA VAL A 88 -15.28 7.77 2.83
C VAL A 88 -14.25 7.41 1.77
N SER A 89 -14.66 6.56 0.82
CA SER A 89 -13.80 5.90 -0.15
C SER A 89 -14.57 5.46 -1.40
N ALA A 90 -13.88 5.36 -2.54
CA ALA A 90 -14.41 4.86 -3.80
C ALA A 90 -13.35 4.11 -4.63
N TRP A 91 -13.78 3.13 -5.43
CA TRP A 91 -12.92 2.39 -6.37
C TRP A 91 -13.76 1.81 -7.51
N GLY A 92 -13.46 2.21 -8.75
CA GLY A 92 -14.36 1.97 -9.89
C GLY A 92 -15.75 2.53 -9.60
N ASP A 93 -16.79 1.73 -9.85
CA ASP A 93 -18.19 2.10 -9.59
C ASP A 93 -18.64 1.90 -8.12
N LEU A 94 -17.73 1.48 -7.23
CA LEU A 94 -18.04 1.17 -5.84
C LEU A 94 -17.73 2.35 -4.92
N THR A 95 -18.59 2.54 -3.93
CA THR A 95 -18.38 3.45 -2.79
C THR A 95 -18.47 2.66 -1.48
N ASP A 96 -17.92 3.21 -0.38
CA ASP A 96 -17.84 2.54 0.94
C ASP A 96 -17.05 1.23 0.89
N LEU A 97 -15.73 1.35 0.70
CA LEU A 97 -14.86 0.20 0.52
C LEU A 97 -14.77 -0.70 1.76
N ASN A 98 -15.16 -0.23 2.95
CA ASN A 98 -15.33 -1.10 4.12
C ASN A 98 -16.22 -2.32 3.78
N THR A 99 -17.28 -2.12 2.99
CA THR A 99 -18.24 -3.19 2.62
C THR A 99 -17.66 -4.22 1.65
N TYR A 100 -16.53 -3.89 0.99
CA TYR A 100 -15.94 -4.70 -0.07
C TYR A 100 -14.50 -5.08 0.19
N SER A 101 -13.95 -4.83 1.39
CA SER A 101 -12.54 -5.07 1.62
C SER A 101 -12.18 -5.59 3.00
N ILE A 102 -11.04 -6.28 3.02
CA ILE A 102 -10.28 -6.57 4.24
C ILE A 102 -9.25 -5.45 4.37
N GLY A 103 -9.09 -4.94 5.59
CA GLY A 103 -8.15 -3.87 5.94
C GLY A 103 -7.01 -4.38 6.80
N ILE A 104 -5.77 -4.10 6.40
CA ILE A 104 -4.55 -4.40 7.17
C ILE A 104 -3.85 -3.08 7.51
N GLU A 105 -3.65 -2.85 8.80
CA GLU A 105 -2.87 -1.75 9.36
C GLU A 105 -1.45 -2.21 9.66
N VAL A 106 -0.45 -1.48 9.17
CA VAL A 106 0.96 -1.79 9.38
C VAL A 106 1.58 -0.68 10.24
N VAL A 107 2.18 -1.05 11.37
CA VAL A 107 2.71 -0.08 12.34
C VAL A 107 3.86 0.70 11.72
N ASN A 108 3.63 2.00 11.47
CA ASN A 108 4.57 2.90 10.82
C ASN A 108 4.08 4.35 11.02
N ASP A 109 5.01 5.28 11.26
CA ASP A 109 4.80 6.72 11.45
C ASP A 109 4.50 7.45 10.12
N GLY A 110 4.76 6.80 8.98
CA GLY A 110 4.38 7.25 7.65
C GLY A 110 5.23 8.41 7.17
N TYR A 111 4.57 9.53 6.90
CA TYR A 111 5.18 10.75 6.38
C TYR A 111 6.01 11.47 7.44
N LEU A 112 7.22 11.88 7.06
CA LEU A 112 8.16 12.57 7.93
C LEU A 112 8.51 13.97 7.41
N LEU A 113 8.66 14.90 8.35
CA LEU A 113 9.18 16.24 8.14
C LEU A 113 10.63 16.28 8.60
N ARG A 114 11.47 17.03 7.87
CA ARG A 114 12.83 17.36 8.33
C ARG A 114 12.84 18.78 8.86
N ASP A 115 13.21 18.96 10.12
CA ASP A 115 13.25 20.29 10.74
C ASP A 115 14.52 21.09 10.36
N ALA A 116 14.62 22.31 10.89
CA ALA A 116 15.72 23.23 10.58
C ALA A 116 17.09 22.73 11.05
N ASP A 117 17.11 21.90 12.09
CA ASP A 117 18.32 21.27 12.62
C ASP A 117 18.69 20.00 11.84
N GLY A 118 17.82 19.58 10.93
CA GLY A 118 18.01 18.43 10.06
C GLY A 118 17.49 17.12 10.64
N GLU A 119 16.77 17.17 11.76
CA GLU A 119 16.17 16.03 12.45
C GLU A 119 14.82 15.67 11.85
N PHE A 120 14.48 14.38 11.88
CA PHE A 120 13.20 13.89 11.36
C PHE A 120 12.10 13.89 12.42
N ARG A 121 10.90 14.28 12.02
CA ARG A 121 9.70 14.36 12.85
C ARG A 121 8.50 13.74 12.17
N CYS A 122 7.65 13.09 12.93
CA CYS A 122 6.34 12.66 12.47
C CYS A 122 5.46 13.89 12.15
N ASP A 123 4.38 13.70 11.41
CA ASP A 123 3.43 14.77 11.04
C ASP A 123 2.83 15.52 12.24
N ASN A 124 2.71 14.84 13.39
CA ASN A 124 2.26 15.38 14.67
C ASN A 124 3.36 16.12 15.47
N GLY A 125 4.57 16.23 14.93
CA GLY A 125 5.71 16.94 15.52
C GLY A 125 6.57 16.12 16.49
N LYS A 126 6.18 14.88 16.81
CA LYS A 126 6.98 13.95 17.62
C LYS A 126 8.32 13.66 16.92
N PRO A 127 9.45 13.60 17.65
CA PRO A 127 10.70 13.08 17.10
C PRO A 127 10.53 11.68 16.51
N PHE A 128 11.09 11.45 15.33
CA PHE A 128 11.12 10.14 14.70
C PHE A 128 12.31 9.33 15.24
N ASP A 129 12.06 8.14 15.78
CA ASP A 129 13.08 7.19 16.22
C ASP A 129 13.05 5.86 15.46
N GLY A 130 12.08 5.68 14.54
CA GLY A 130 11.86 4.45 13.78
C GLY A 130 11.65 3.20 14.64
N GLY A 131 11.32 3.37 15.92
CA GLY A 131 11.39 2.29 16.92
C GLY A 131 12.75 1.60 16.99
N GLY A 132 13.83 2.22 16.49
CA GLY A 132 15.16 1.64 16.33
C GLY A 132 15.29 0.53 15.27
N LEU A 133 14.25 0.28 14.47
CA LEU A 133 14.18 -0.84 13.52
C LEU A 133 14.07 -0.40 12.05
N THR A 134 13.67 0.85 11.82
CA THR A 134 13.41 1.39 10.48
C THR A 134 14.33 2.57 10.18
N THR A 135 14.31 2.99 8.91
CA THR A 135 15.12 4.09 8.39
C THR A 135 14.23 5.08 7.66
N VAL A 136 14.78 6.23 7.29
CA VAL A 136 14.09 7.19 6.42
C VAL A 136 14.37 6.88 4.95
N VAL A 137 13.35 6.98 4.11
CA VAL A 137 13.42 6.86 2.66
C VAL A 137 12.90 8.14 2.02
N GLU A 138 13.62 8.62 1.02
CA GLU A 138 13.15 9.72 0.17
C GLU A 138 12.34 9.17 -1.01
N ALA A 139 11.07 9.53 -1.10
CA ALA A 139 10.19 9.09 -2.17
C ALA A 139 9.09 10.10 -2.48
N VAL A 140 8.60 10.06 -3.72
CA VAL A 140 7.47 10.86 -4.19
C VAL A 140 6.20 10.05 -4.03
N HIS A 141 5.22 10.62 -3.31
CA HIS A 141 3.89 10.04 -3.22
C HIS A 141 3.10 10.30 -4.50
N LYS A 142 2.43 9.28 -5.05
CA LYS A 142 1.68 9.35 -6.32
C LYS A 142 0.64 10.48 -6.37
N ASN A 143 0.01 10.79 -5.23
CA ASN A 143 -1.01 11.85 -5.12
C ASN A 143 -0.46 13.23 -4.71
N ARG A 144 0.87 13.42 -4.58
CA ARG A 144 1.45 14.73 -4.21
C ARG A 144 2.11 15.40 -5.41
N ALA A 145 1.88 16.71 -5.54
CA ALA A 145 2.49 17.54 -6.59
C ALA A 145 3.90 18.06 -6.23
N ILE A 146 4.30 17.96 -4.96
CA ILE A 146 5.57 18.48 -4.45
C ILE A 146 6.66 17.39 -4.55
N PRO A 147 7.86 17.70 -5.06
CA PRO A 147 8.94 16.73 -5.19
C PRO A 147 9.44 16.23 -3.83
N TYR A 148 9.91 14.98 -3.81
CA TYR A 148 10.56 14.19 -2.75
C TYR A 148 10.21 14.53 -1.29
N HIS A 149 9.65 13.55 -0.59
CA HIS A 149 9.41 13.62 0.85
C HIS A 149 10.07 12.46 1.58
N PHE A 150 10.22 12.63 2.89
CA PHE A 150 10.76 11.62 3.78
C PHE A 150 9.62 10.73 4.30
N TRP A 151 9.88 9.43 4.32
CA TRP A 151 8.95 8.40 4.78
C TRP A 151 9.70 7.43 5.68
N GLU A 152 9.03 6.88 6.69
CA GLU A 152 9.57 5.73 7.40
C GLU A 152 9.54 4.48 6.49
N SER A 153 10.63 3.72 6.44
CA SER A 153 10.68 2.40 5.79
C SER A 153 9.93 1.33 6.60
N PHE A 154 9.50 0.26 5.95
CA PHE A 154 8.94 -0.89 6.64
C PHE A 154 10.03 -1.94 6.90
N THR A 155 9.96 -2.64 8.02
CA THR A 155 10.94 -3.71 8.32
C THR A 155 10.78 -4.86 7.34
N ALA A 156 11.86 -5.62 7.11
CA ALA A 156 11.80 -6.81 6.25
C ALA A 156 10.72 -7.79 6.74
N THR A 157 10.63 -8.02 8.06
CA THR A 157 9.63 -8.89 8.67
C THR A 157 8.20 -8.41 8.44
N GLN A 158 7.93 -7.10 8.54
CA GLN A 158 6.61 -6.55 8.20
C GLN A 158 6.23 -6.90 6.77
N ILE A 159 7.15 -6.72 5.82
CA ILE A 159 6.89 -6.99 4.41
C ILE A 159 6.66 -8.48 4.16
N GLU A 160 7.46 -9.36 4.76
CA GLU A 160 7.30 -10.82 4.66
C GLU A 160 5.92 -11.28 5.20
N VAL A 161 5.54 -10.79 6.38
CA VAL A 161 4.23 -11.08 6.99
C VAL A 161 3.10 -10.56 6.11
N CYS A 162 3.19 -9.32 5.61
CA CYS A 162 2.17 -8.75 4.74
C CYS A 162 2.03 -9.54 3.43
N GLU A 163 3.13 -10.03 2.87
CA GLU A 163 3.13 -10.82 1.63
C GLU A 163 2.46 -12.19 1.85
N GLU A 164 2.77 -12.88 2.96
CA GLU A 164 2.10 -14.14 3.33
C GLU A 164 0.60 -13.95 3.57
N LEU A 165 0.21 -12.87 4.27
CA LEU A 165 -1.19 -12.52 4.49
C LEU A 165 -1.90 -12.21 3.17
N ALA A 166 -1.29 -11.39 2.31
CA ALA A 166 -1.85 -11.05 1.00
C ALA A 166 -2.07 -12.31 0.15
N ALA A 167 -1.09 -13.21 0.11
CA ALA A 167 -1.18 -14.47 -0.63
C ALA A 167 -2.27 -15.40 -0.07
N LEU A 168 -2.38 -15.51 1.26
CA LEU A 168 -3.44 -16.29 1.89
C LEU A 168 -4.82 -15.71 1.58
N LEU A 169 -5.02 -14.43 1.85
CA LEU A 169 -6.32 -13.77 1.71
C LEU A 169 -6.77 -13.72 0.25
N GLY A 170 -5.84 -13.45 -0.68
CA GLY A 170 -6.07 -13.48 -2.12
C GLY A 170 -6.64 -14.82 -2.58
N ARG A 171 -6.01 -15.94 -2.18
CA ARG A 171 -6.48 -17.28 -2.53
C ARG A 171 -7.79 -17.66 -1.83
N THR A 172 -7.94 -17.33 -0.54
CA THR A 172 -9.11 -17.75 0.25
C THR A 172 -10.39 -17.03 -0.17
N TYR A 173 -10.32 -15.71 -0.39
CA TYR A 173 -11.49 -14.89 -0.71
C TYR A 173 -11.62 -14.58 -2.20
N GLN A 174 -10.70 -15.07 -3.03
CA GLN A 174 -10.68 -14.81 -4.49
C GLN A 174 -10.71 -13.30 -4.76
N LEU A 175 -9.80 -12.57 -4.10
CA LEU A 175 -9.75 -11.11 -4.20
C LEU A 175 -9.51 -10.67 -5.64
N GLN A 176 -10.11 -9.54 -6.00
CA GLN A 176 -10.00 -8.92 -7.32
C GLN A 176 -8.74 -8.10 -7.44
N ASP A 177 -8.35 -7.39 -6.37
CA ASP A 177 -7.11 -6.61 -6.34
C ASP A 177 -6.67 -6.28 -4.90
N VAL A 178 -5.46 -5.71 -4.78
CA VAL A 178 -4.89 -5.13 -3.56
C VAL A 178 -4.66 -3.64 -3.77
N LEU A 179 -5.12 -2.82 -2.84
CA LEU A 179 -5.15 -1.36 -2.93
C LEU A 179 -4.47 -0.73 -1.71
N GLY A 180 -3.99 0.51 -1.87
CA GLY A 180 -3.67 1.38 -0.76
C GLY A 180 -4.87 2.24 -0.35
N HIS A 181 -4.86 2.79 0.86
CA HIS A 181 -5.86 3.78 1.24
C HIS A 181 -5.81 5.04 0.36
N ASP A 182 -4.61 5.38 -0.10
CA ASP A 182 -4.29 6.43 -1.06
C ASP A 182 -4.84 6.16 -2.48
N ASP A 183 -5.15 4.91 -2.84
CA ASP A 183 -5.86 4.56 -4.08
C ASP A 183 -7.36 4.87 -3.95
N ILE A 184 -7.97 4.55 -2.80
CA ILE A 184 -9.44 4.59 -2.62
C ILE A 184 -9.95 5.90 -2.01
N ALA A 185 -9.06 6.72 -1.46
CA ALA A 185 -9.40 8.00 -0.84
C ALA A 185 -8.36 9.10 -1.21
N PRO A 186 -8.10 9.33 -2.51
CA PRO A 186 -7.13 10.32 -2.96
C PRO A 186 -7.48 11.72 -2.44
N GLY A 187 -6.47 12.47 -2.00
CA GLY A 187 -6.62 13.80 -1.41
C GLY A 187 -7.05 13.81 0.06
N ARG A 188 -7.56 12.69 0.59
CA ARG A 188 -7.84 12.52 2.03
C ARG A 188 -6.76 11.69 2.73
N LYS A 189 -6.18 10.73 2.02
CA LYS A 189 -5.28 9.71 2.57
C LYS A 189 -4.03 9.53 1.73
N GLU A 190 -2.95 9.14 2.41
CA GLU A 190 -1.61 8.96 1.85
C GLU A 190 -0.98 7.63 2.25
N ASP A 191 -1.67 6.85 3.09
CA ASP A 191 -1.26 5.51 3.48
C ASP A 191 -1.60 4.48 2.38
N PRO A 192 -0.79 3.42 2.20
CA PRO A 192 0.40 3.08 2.98
C PRO A 192 1.68 3.82 2.54
N GLY A 193 1.57 4.71 1.55
CA GLY A 193 2.65 5.56 1.08
C GLY A 193 3.66 4.87 0.16
N PRO A 194 4.57 5.64 -0.45
CA PRO A 194 5.51 5.13 -1.45
C PRO A 194 6.61 4.22 -0.89
N ALA A 195 6.81 4.21 0.44
CA ALA A 195 7.76 3.31 1.09
C ALA A 195 7.21 1.88 1.23
N PHE A 196 5.90 1.68 1.11
CA PHE A 196 5.29 0.35 1.17
C PHE A 196 5.30 -0.31 -0.22
N PRO A 197 5.81 -1.55 -0.36
CA PRO A 197 5.93 -2.22 -1.64
C PRO A 197 4.60 -2.86 -2.08
N LEU A 198 3.58 -2.04 -2.36
CA LEU A 198 2.23 -2.50 -2.70
C LEU A 198 2.20 -3.44 -3.92
N ALA A 199 3.09 -3.26 -4.89
CA ALA A 199 3.24 -4.14 -6.05
C ALA A 199 3.59 -5.59 -5.65
N ARG A 200 4.42 -5.79 -4.62
CA ARG A 200 4.71 -7.15 -4.09
C ARG A 200 3.45 -7.79 -3.52
N MET A 201 2.62 -7.02 -2.81
CA MET A 201 1.36 -7.51 -2.24
C MET A 201 0.36 -7.91 -3.32
N ARG A 202 0.26 -7.12 -4.40
CA ARG A 202 -0.57 -7.43 -5.58
C ARG A 202 -0.11 -8.70 -6.29
N ALA A 203 1.19 -8.84 -6.52
CA ALA A 203 1.76 -10.04 -7.11
C ALA A 203 1.45 -11.29 -6.25
N ALA A 204 1.62 -11.18 -4.93
CA ALA A 204 1.36 -12.28 -4.01
C ALA A 204 -0.12 -12.67 -3.91
N ALA A 205 -1.03 -11.70 -3.86
CA ALA A 205 -2.47 -11.95 -3.67
C ALA A 205 -3.19 -12.38 -4.95
N VAL A 206 -2.92 -11.72 -6.07
CA VAL A 206 -3.72 -11.84 -7.30
C VAL A 206 -2.87 -12.12 -8.56
N GLY A 207 -1.56 -12.30 -8.42
CA GLY A 207 -0.66 -12.55 -9.54
C GLY A 207 -0.48 -11.35 -10.48
N ARG A 208 -0.85 -10.14 -10.04
CA ARG A 208 -0.73 -8.92 -10.82
C ARG A 208 0.73 -8.46 -10.84
N ASP A 209 1.32 -8.44 -12.03
CA ASP A 209 2.70 -7.99 -12.23
C ASP A 209 2.74 -6.51 -12.63
N ASP A 210 2.82 -5.62 -11.64
CA ASP A 210 2.90 -4.17 -11.85
C ASP A 210 4.31 -3.69 -12.29
N VAL A 211 5.32 -4.57 -12.27
CA VAL A 211 6.73 -4.19 -12.42
C VAL A 211 7.42 -4.86 -13.61
N ASN A 212 6.95 -6.02 -14.07
CA ASN A 212 7.42 -6.73 -15.27
C ASN A 212 6.26 -7.02 -16.24
N LEU A 213 5.73 -5.97 -16.85
CA LEU A 213 4.70 -6.14 -17.87
C LEU A 213 5.27 -6.87 -19.11
N PRO A 214 4.58 -7.90 -19.66
CA PRO A 214 4.99 -8.59 -20.88
C PRO A 214 5.20 -7.62 -22.05
N GLN A 215 6.22 -7.90 -22.87
CA GLN A 215 6.43 -7.18 -24.13
C GLN A 215 5.18 -7.26 -25.00
N GLY A 216 4.75 -6.11 -25.54
CA GLY A 216 3.55 -5.98 -26.38
C GLY A 216 2.27 -5.63 -25.62
N GLN A 217 2.31 -5.49 -24.29
CA GLN A 217 1.18 -4.98 -23.52
C GLN A 217 1.18 -3.45 -23.46
N PHE A 218 0.00 -2.86 -23.32
CA PHE A 218 -0.14 -1.44 -22.98
C PHE A 218 -0.29 -1.24 -21.48
N THR A 219 0.32 -0.18 -20.98
CA THR A 219 0.10 0.37 -19.64
C THR A 219 -0.15 1.87 -19.75
N TYR A 220 -0.58 2.48 -18.66
CA TYR A 220 -0.86 3.91 -18.58
C TYR A 220 -0.06 4.50 -17.45
N VAL A 221 0.45 5.71 -17.63
CA VAL A 221 1.02 6.46 -16.51
C VAL A 221 -0.04 6.59 -15.41
N GLY A 222 0.26 6.08 -14.21
CA GLY A 222 -0.64 6.08 -13.05
C GLY A 222 -0.38 7.21 -12.06
N VAL A 223 0.54 8.12 -12.37
CA VAL A 223 0.91 9.26 -11.53
C VAL A 223 0.84 10.57 -12.32
N PRO A 224 0.64 11.74 -11.69
CA PRO A 224 0.59 13.03 -12.39
C PRO A 224 1.85 13.34 -13.21
N TRP A 225 3.02 12.88 -12.75
CA TRP A 225 4.32 13.15 -13.36
C TRP A 225 5.22 11.91 -13.32
N LEU A 226 5.42 11.25 -14.45
CA LEU A 226 6.33 10.11 -14.56
C LEU A 226 7.56 10.46 -15.39
N ASN A 227 8.74 10.45 -14.76
CA ASN A 227 10.00 10.62 -15.47
C ASN A 227 10.21 9.49 -16.47
N ILE A 228 10.55 9.87 -17.71
CA ILE A 228 11.03 8.96 -18.75
C ILE A 228 12.52 9.19 -18.95
N ARG A 229 13.31 8.12 -18.89
CA ARG A 229 14.78 8.15 -18.85
C ARG A 229 15.40 7.47 -20.05
N THR A 230 16.68 7.77 -20.31
CA THR A 230 17.44 7.17 -21.40
C THR A 230 17.91 5.74 -21.09
N GLY A 231 17.79 5.28 -19.84
CA GLY A 231 18.11 3.91 -19.41
C GLY A 231 17.39 3.49 -18.12
N PRO A 232 17.47 2.20 -17.75
CA PRO A 232 16.78 1.62 -16.60
C PRO A 232 17.50 1.97 -15.30
N GLY A 233 17.18 3.13 -14.71
CA GLY A 233 17.76 3.57 -13.45
C GLY A 233 17.68 5.07 -13.22
N THR A 234 17.70 5.50 -11.96
CA THR A 234 17.69 6.92 -11.59
C THR A 234 18.98 7.66 -11.95
N ASN A 235 20.07 6.92 -12.19
CA ASN A 235 21.37 7.41 -12.67
C ASN A 235 21.39 7.77 -14.16
N PHE A 236 20.39 7.35 -14.94
CA PHE A 236 20.27 7.74 -16.35
C PHE A 236 19.57 9.10 -16.48
N GLY A 237 19.97 9.88 -17.48
CA GLY A 237 19.36 11.18 -17.78
C GLY A 237 17.88 11.06 -18.17
N LEU A 238 17.15 12.16 -18.04
CA LEU A 238 15.77 12.25 -18.55
C LEU A 238 15.81 12.25 -20.09
N ALA A 239 14.96 11.43 -20.70
CA ALA A 239 14.77 11.43 -22.15
C ALA A 239 13.94 12.64 -22.60
N ASP A 240 13.02 13.12 -21.75
CA ASP A 240 12.21 14.33 -21.94
C ASP A 240 11.59 14.76 -20.58
N LYS A 241 10.80 15.83 -20.60
CA LYS A 241 9.89 16.23 -19.52
C LYS A 241 8.99 15.06 -19.11
N PRO A 242 8.57 15.00 -17.83
CA PRO A 242 7.72 13.93 -17.33
C PRO A 242 6.47 13.71 -18.19
N LEU A 243 6.05 12.45 -18.26
CA LEU A 243 4.80 12.02 -18.86
C LEU A 243 3.65 12.32 -17.91
N SER A 244 2.52 12.77 -18.46
CA SER A 244 1.32 13.07 -17.69
C SER A 244 0.54 11.80 -17.36
N LEU A 245 -0.27 11.87 -16.30
CA LEU A 245 -1.27 10.85 -15.97
C LEU A 245 -2.04 10.38 -17.22
N HIS A 246 -2.28 9.08 -17.31
CA HIS A 246 -2.99 8.39 -18.41
C HIS A 246 -2.29 8.44 -19.77
N THR A 247 -1.04 8.90 -19.85
CA THR A 247 -0.24 8.70 -21.08
C THR A 247 -0.14 7.20 -21.33
N ARG A 248 -0.57 6.77 -22.52
CA ARG A 248 -0.49 5.37 -22.96
C ARG A 248 0.95 5.01 -23.31
N LEU A 249 1.40 3.87 -22.80
CA LEU A 249 2.75 3.34 -22.94
C LEU A 249 2.67 1.91 -23.49
N ALA A 250 3.31 1.65 -24.63
CA ALA A 250 3.52 0.30 -25.13
C ALA A 250 4.80 -0.28 -24.50
N VAL A 251 4.72 -1.41 -23.81
CA VAL A 251 5.87 -2.01 -23.14
C VAL A 251 6.68 -2.83 -24.13
N ASN A 252 7.95 -2.46 -24.27
CA ASN A 252 8.90 -3.06 -25.20
C ASN A 252 9.89 -4.02 -24.50
N GLY A 253 10.02 -3.93 -23.18
CA GLY A 253 10.92 -4.77 -22.39
C GLY A 253 11.01 -4.29 -20.94
N THR A 254 11.67 -5.07 -20.09
CA THR A 254 11.81 -4.82 -18.65
C THR A 254 13.26 -4.99 -18.21
N ALA A 255 13.67 -4.25 -17.18
CA ALA A 255 14.96 -4.43 -16.50
C ALA A 255 14.83 -3.94 -15.05
N ASP A 256 14.92 -4.86 -14.08
CA ASP A 256 14.90 -4.56 -12.65
C ASP A 256 13.74 -3.64 -12.20
N GLY A 257 12.53 -3.87 -12.73
CA GLY A 257 11.34 -3.05 -12.43
C GLY A 257 11.20 -1.77 -13.28
N TRP A 258 12.16 -1.46 -14.14
CA TRP A 258 12.02 -0.44 -15.18
C TRP A 258 11.38 -1.03 -16.43
N LEU A 259 10.43 -0.31 -17.01
CA LEU A 259 9.80 -0.62 -18.27
C LEU A 259 10.44 0.21 -19.38
N HIS A 260 10.98 -0.45 -20.40
CA HIS A 260 11.25 0.20 -21.66
C HIS A 260 9.93 0.37 -22.39
N VAL A 261 9.56 1.60 -22.73
CA VAL A 261 8.25 1.93 -23.28
C VAL A 261 8.36 2.74 -24.55
N THR A 262 7.41 2.54 -25.47
CA THR A 262 7.09 3.48 -26.55
C THR A 262 5.89 4.32 -26.14
N THR A 263 5.92 5.61 -26.45
CA THR A 263 4.81 6.52 -26.18
C THR A 263 4.23 7.07 -27.48
N ASP A 264 2.94 7.40 -27.47
CA ASP A 264 2.27 8.07 -28.60
C ASP A 264 2.57 9.58 -28.67
N MET A 265 3.45 10.09 -27.80
CA MET A 265 3.76 11.52 -27.73
C MET A 265 4.81 11.91 -28.78
N PRO A 266 4.58 12.97 -29.58
CA PRO A 266 5.53 13.40 -30.60
C PRO A 266 6.92 13.80 -30.06
N ARG A 267 6.99 14.25 -28.81
CA ARG A 267 8.21 14.76 -28.18
C ARG A 267 9.15 13.66 -27.65
N VAL A 268 8.63 12.49 -27.33
CA VAL A 268 9.40 11.38 -26.77
C VAL A 268 8.79 10.05 -27.21
N THR A 269 9.41 9.43 -28.20
CA THR A 269 8.87 8.20 -28.80
C THR A 269 9.21 6.95 -27.99
N GLN A 270 10.29 6.95 -27.22
CA GLN A 270 10.67 5.83 -26.36
C GLN A 270 11.52 6.25 -25.16
N GLY A 271 11.60 5.38 -24.15
CA GLY A 271 12.50 5.54 -23.01
C GLY A 271 12.14 4.57 -21.89
N TRP A 272 12.70 4.81 -20.70
CA TRP A 272 12.54 3.95 -19.54
C TRP A 272 11.76 4.64 -18.44
N VAL A 273 10.73 3.97 -17.91
CA VAL A 273 9.93 4.45 -16.78
C VAL A 273 9.94 3.42 -15.65
N TRP A 274 9.74 3.84 -14.40
CA TRP A 274 9.59 2.89 -13.30
C TRP A 274 8.19 2.25 -13.34
N GLY A 275 8.13 0.92 -13.45
CA GLY A 275 6.89 0.18 -13.72
C GLY A 275 5.81 0.37 -12.66
N ALA A 276 6.22 0.51 -11.39
CA ALA A 276 5.30 0.71 -10.27
C ALA A 276 4.49 2.04 -10.35
N TYR A 277 4.86 2.96 -11.23
CA TYR A 277 4.09 4.20 -11.50
C TYR A 277 3.24 4.10 -12.76
N THR A 278 3.03 2.88 -13.26
CA THR A 278 2.11 2.59 -14.35
C THR A 278 0.95 1.73 -13.88
N GLN A 279 -0.14 1.71 -14.64
CA GLN A 279 -1.35 0.97 -14.31
C GLN A 279 -1.97 0.38 -15.58
N ALA A 280 -2.58 -0.82 -15.44
CA ALA A 280 -3.14 -1.56 -16.57
C ALA A 280 -4.32 -0.84 -17.26
N THR A 281 -5.04 0.00 -16.52
CA THR A 281 -6.20 0.76 -17.01
C THR A 281 -6.09 2.23 -16.62
N PRO A 282 -6.48 3.17 -17.48
CA PRO A 282 -6.66 4.56 -17.07
C PRO A 282 -7.92 4.62 -16.19
N VAL A 283 -7.76 5.00 -14.92
CA VAL A 283 -8.86 5.10 -13.94
C VAL A 283 -9.21 6.56 -13.74
#